data_AF-A0A061RE26-F1
#
_entry.id   AF-A0A061RE26-F1
#
_cell.length_a   1.000
_cell.length_b   1.000
_cell.length_c   1.000
_cell.angle_alpha   90.00
_cell.angle_beta   90.00
_cell.angle_gamma   90.00
#
_symmetry.space_group_name_H-M   'P 1'
#
loop_
_entity.id
_entity.type
_entity.pdbx_description
1 polymer ?
#
loop_
_entity_poly.entity_id
_entity_poly.type
_entity_poly.pdbx_seq_one_letter_code
_entity_poly.pdbx_strand_id
1 'polypeptide(L)'
;KTGPELGSKNRKFATSLGHRADICRNKVSAEDFSDYLPIGGLHSFPGFSPNISTAFAISVHDKNTALGAERIVRWLYAELHSFIFHVDANSPEEIFCYLHGKYGHLPNIHFAPRIASAWGTWGIVQSERTGLY
;
A
#
# COMPACT_ATOMS: atom_id res chain seq x y z
N LYS A 1 2.04 -44.31 -18.51
CA LYS A 1 2.07 -43.44 -17.31
C LYS A 1 3.21 -42.44 -17.50
N THR A 2 3.04 -41.22 -16.97
CA THR A 2 3.93 -40.03 -16.92
C THR A 2 3.80 -39.03 -18.08
N GLY A 3 2.99 -37.98 -17.86
CA GLY A 3 2.98 -36.74 -18.63
C GLY A 3 4.03 -35.74 -18.12
N PRO A 4 4.29 -34.63 -18.85
CA PRO A 4 5.32 -33.67 -18.49
C PRO A 4 4.79 -32.59 -17.53
N GLU A 5 5.70 -32.17 -16.65
CA GLU A 5 5.52 -31.21 -15.57
C GLU A 5 5.25 -29.77 -16.08
N LEU A 6 4.01 -29.28 -15.91
CA LEU A 6 3.75 -27.86 -15.76
C LEU A 6 3.74 -27.53 -14.27
N GLY A 7 4.77 -26.84 -13.74
CA GLY A 7 4.72 -26.46 -12.32
C GLY A 7 5.81 -25.57 -11.74
N SER A 8 6.76 -25.04 -12.52
CA SER A 8 7.94 -24.37 -11.93
C SER A 8 7.83 -22.83 -11.80
N LYS A 9 6.93 -22.16 -12.54
CA LYS A 9 6.93 -20.67 -12.60
C LYS A 9 6.04 -19.96 -11.56
N ASN A 10 5.08 -20.63 -10.93
CA ASN A 10 4.16 -19.99 -9.97
C ASN A 10 4.62 -20.03 -8.51
N ARG A 11 5.75 -20.68 -8.20
CA ARG A 11 6.18 -20.86 -6.80
C ARG A 11 7.01 -19.70 -6.25
N LYS A 12 7.52 -18.79 -7.09
CA LYS A 12 8.36 -17.65 -6.65
C LYS A 12 7.58 -16.40 -6.23
N PHE A 13 6.33 -16.22 -6.68
CA PHE A 13 5.51 -15.06 -6.30
C PHE A 13 4.90 -15.21 -4.90
N ALA A 14 4.45 -16.42 -4.53
CA ALA A 14 3.83 -16.67 -3.24
C ALA A 14 4.81 -16.57 -2.05
N THR A 15 6.08 -16.93 -2.26
CA THR A 15 7.12 -16.85 -1.22
C THR A 15 7.55 -15.41 -0.89
N SER A 16 7.43 -14.48 -1.84
CA SER A 16 7.75 -13.05 -1.62
C SER A 16 6.72 -12.35 -0.73
N LEU A 17 5.45 -12.79 -0.78
CA LEU A 17 4.36 -12.21 0.02
C LEU A 17 4.39 -12.75 1.46
N GLY A 18 4.62 -14.06 1.64
CA GLY A 18 4.74 -14.67 2.96
C GLY A 18 5.91 -14.11 3.79
N HIS A 19 7.09 -13.93 3.17
CA HIS A 19 8.27 -13.40 3.87
C HIS A 19 8.11 -11.95 4.32
N ARG A 20 7.30 -11.15 3.62
CA ARG A 20 7.07 -9.73 3.95
C ARG A 20 6.08 -9.54 5.10
N ALA A 21 5.07 -10.39 5.21
CA ALA A 21 4.15 -10.38 6.34
C ALA A 21 4.85 -10.71 7.67
N ASP A 22 5.85 -11.61 7.64
CA ASP A 22 6.64 -11.98 8.83
C ASP A 22 7.57 -10.86 9.31
N ILE A 23 8.10 -10.02 8.40
CA ILE A 23 8.95 -8.88 8.76
C ILE A 23 8.18 -7.82 9.56
N CYS A 24 6.93 -7.57 9.19
CA CYS A 24 6.10 -6.58 9.88
C CYS A 24 5.62 -7.03 11.26
N ARG A 25 5.59 -8.33 11.52
CA ARG A 25 5.07 -8.91 12.78
C ARG A 25 6.01 -8.67 13.98
N ASN A 26 7.29 -8.41 13.73
CA ASN A 26 8.32 -8.27 14.78
C ASN A 26 8.86 -6.85 14.99
N LYS A 27 8.44 -5.86 14.20
CA LYS A 27 9.09 -4.52 14.18
C LYS A 27 8.22 -3.34 14.58
N VAL A 28 6.90 -3.53 14.73
CA VAL A 28 6.01 -2.42 15.07
C VAL A 28 5.70 -2.49 16.57
N SER A 29 6.37 -1.67 17.37
CA SER A 29 5.89 -1.38 18.73
C SER A 29 4.64 -0.51 18.60
N ALA A 30 3.58 -0.82 19.34
CA ALA A 30 2.34 -0.04 19.30
C ALA A 30 2.54 1.42 19.76
N GLU A 31 3.63 1.71 20.46
CA GLU A 31 3.95 3.02 21.05
C GLU A 31 4.39 4.03 19.98
N ASP A 32 5.10 3.60 18.93
CA ASP A 32 5.58 4.47 17.84
C ASP A 32 4.46 5.07 16.98
N PHE A 33 3.24 4.56 17.14
CA PHE A 33 2.05 4.94 16.38
C PHE A 33 0.86 5.33 17.28
N SER A 34 1.13 5.65 18.55
CA SER A 34 0.12 6.13 19.52
C SER A 34 -0.62 7.39 19.05
N ASP A 35 0.02 8.23 18.22
CA ASP A 35 -0.55 9.48 17.70
C ASP A 35 -1.56 9.26 16.56
N TYR A 36 -1.67 8.03 16.07
CA TYR A 36 -2.57 7.71 14.97
C TYR A 36 -3.97 7.45 15.51
N LEU A 37 -4.85 8.41 15.27
CA LEU A 37 -6.24 8.36 15.72
C LEU A 37 -6.93 7.07 15.26
N PRO A 38 -7.77 6.45 16.11
CA PRO A 38 -8.62 5.33 15.71
C PRO A 38 -9.49 5.74 14.52
N ILE A 39 -9.82 4.78 13.65
CA ILE A 39 -10.64 4.96 12.45
C ILE A 39 -12.05 5.38 12.88
N GLY A 40 -12.23 6.66 13.17
CA GLY A 40 -13.52 7.30 13.36
C GLY A 40 -14.12 7.61 12.00
N GLY A 41 -15.06 6.77 11.57
CA GLY A 41 -15.98 6.97 10.45
C GLY A 41 -15.32 7.20 9.09
N LEU A 42 -15.21 6.15 8.28
CA LEU A 42 -15.07 6.31 6.82
C LEU A 42 -16.40 6.89 6.33
N HIS A 43 -16.45 8.21 6.15
CA HIS A 43 -17.63 8.90 5.62
C HIS A 43 -17.43 9.10 4.12
N SER A 44 -18.34 8.54 3.33
CA SER A 44 -18.40 8.75 1.88
C SER A 44 -18.57 10.24 1.61
N PHE A 45 -17.59 10.88 0.96
CA PHE A 45 -17.72 12.28 0.59
C PHE A 45 -18.82 12.47 -0.48
N PRO A 46 -19.75 13.43 -0.33
CA PRO A 46 -20.87 13.64 -1.26
C PRO A 46 -20.48 14.26 -2.62
N GLY A 47 -19.19 14.32 -2.95
CA GLY A 47 -18.67 14.97 -4.15
C GLY A 47 -18.38 14.06 -5.34
N PHE A 48 -18.43 12.73 -5.18
CA PHE A 48 -18.18 11.80 -6.27
C PHE A 48 -19.49 11.30 -6.88
N SER A 49 -19.56 11.32 -8.21
CA SER A 49 -20.64 10.64 -8.94
C SER A 49 -20.63 9.16 -8.55
N PRO A 50 -21.76 8.58 -8.13
CA PRO A 50 -21.83 7.19 -7.67
C PRO A 50 -21.46 6.17 -8.77
N ASN A 51 -21.31 6.63 -10.02
CA ASN A 51 -21.02 5.82 -11.19
C ASN A 51 -19.58 5.94 -11.69
N ILE A 52 -18.72 6.73 -11.01
CA ILE A 52 -17.33 6.90 -11.42
C ILE A 52 -16.43 6.25 -10.38
N SER A 53 -15.74 5.19 -10.80
CA SER A 53 -14.62 4.63 -10.05
C SER A 53 -13.37 5.48 -10.31
N THR A 54 -12.67 5.83 -9.23
CA THR A 54 -11.40 6.56 -9.29
C THR A 54 -10.30 5.71 -8.67
N ALA A 55 -9.13 5.68 -9.29
CA ALA A 55 -7.94 5.09 -8.73
C ALA A 55 -7.01 6.19 -8.20
N PHE A 56 -6.60 6.08 -6.93
CA PHE A 56 -5.68 7.01 -6.28
C PHE A 56 -4.31 6.34 -6.12
N ALA A 57 -3.28 6.88 -6.78
CA ALA A 57 -1.90 6.52 -6.51
C ALA A 57 -1.35 7.44 -5.41
N ILE A 58 -0.93 6.85 -4.28
CA ILE A 58 -0.48 7.57 -3.09
C ILE A 58 0.97 7.18 -2.80
N SER A 59 1.87 8.16 -2.92
CA SER A 59 3.29 8.00 -2.63
C SER A 59 3.62 8.50 -1.23
N VAL A 60 4.26 7.64 -0.43
CA VAL A 60 4.64 7.90 0.96
C VAL A 60 6.16 7.76 1.09
N HIS A 61 6.82 8.74 1.71
CA HIS A 61 8.27 8.74 1.87
C HIS A 61 8.74 8.99 3.32
N ASP A 62 7.85 9.42 4.22
CA ASP A 62 8.15 9.70 5.63
C ASP A 62 6.89 9.59 6.52
N LYS A 63 7.04 9.83 7.83
CA LYS A 63 5.90 9.77 8.78
C LYS A 63 4.82 10.81 8.47
N ASN A 64 5.19 12.00 7.99
CA ASN A 64 4.23 13.08 7.69
C ASN A 64 3.37 12.74 6.48
N THR A 65 3.97 12.19 5.43
CA THR A 65 3.27 11.72 4.24
C THR A 65 2.44 10.48 4.51
N ALA A 66 2.84 9.61 5.46
CA ALA A 66 1.99 8.51 5.94
C ALA A 66 0.71 9.05 6.61
N LEU A 67 0.84 10.01 7.53
CA LEU A 67 -0.30 10.69 8.16
C LEU A 67 -1.19 11.40 7.11
N GLY A 68 -0.59 12.03 6.11
CA GLY A 68 -1.30 12.63 4.98
C GLY A 68 -2.09 11.61 4.18
N ALA A 69 -1.47 10.48 3.85
CA ALA A 69 -2.11 9.38 3.14
C ALA A 69 -3.33 8.83 3.90
N GLU A 70 -3.25 8.72 5.21
CA GLU A 70 -4.39 8.30 6.03
C GLU A 70 -5.55 9.27 6.00
N ARG A 71 -5.26 10.57 6.04
CA ARG A 71 -6.30 11.61 5.92
C ARG A 71 -6.98 11.51 4.56
N ILE A 72 -6.20 11.28 3.50
CA ILE A 72 -6.72 11.05 2.15
C ILE A 72 -7.63 9.83 2.12
N VAL A 73 -7.18 8.68 2.62
CA VAL A 73 -8.01 7.46 2.66
C VAL A 73 -9.26 7.70 3.50
N ARG A 74 -9.14 8.30 4.68
CA ARG A 74 -10.28 8.59 5.54
C ARG A 74 -11.36 9.44 4.85
N TRP A 75 -10.95 10.40 4.04
CA TRP A 75 -11.88 11.27 3.31
C TRP A 75 -12.39 10.67 2.01
N LEU A 76 -11.55 9.95 1.28
CA LEU A 76 -11.87 9.54 -0.09
C LEU A 76 -12.30 8.08 -0.19
N TYR A 77 -12.18 7.28 0.87
CA TYR A 77 -12.50 5.86 0.77
C TYR A 77 -13.96 5.62 0.43
N ALA A 78 -14.14 4.93 -0.69
CA ALA A 78 -15.37 4.27 -1.08
C ALA A 78 -14.99 2.93 -1.69
N GLU A 79 -15.83 1.90 -1.51
CA GLU A 79 -15.55 0.55 -2.02
C GLU A 79 -15.38 0.51 -3.54
N LEU A 80 -16.01 1.44 -4.27
CA LEU A 80 -15.89 1.58 -5.71
C LEU A 80 -14.53 2.16 -6.16
N HIS A 81 -13.81 2.86 -5.27
CA HIS A 81 -12.51 3.45 -5.60
C HIS A 81 -11.38 2.48 -5.31
N SER A 82 -10.26 2.65 -6.00
CA SER A 82 -9.03 1.87 -5.76
C SER A 82 -7.94 2.77 -5.20
N PHE A 83 -7.15 2.26 -4.26
CA PHE A 83 -6.03 2.99 -3.66
C PHE A 83 -4.76 2.18 -3.84
N ILE A 84 -3.72 2.79 -4.39
CA ILE A 84 -2.42 2.15 -4.62
C ILE A 84 -1.38 2.90 -3.81
N PHE A 85 -0.88 2.27 -2.76
CA PHE A 85 0.18 2.80 -1.92
C PHE A 85 1.54 2.42 -2.48
N HIS A 86 2.39 3.42 -2.72
CA HIS A 86 3.82 3.23 -2.84
C HIS A 86 4.50 3.82 -1.61
N VAL A 87 5.31 3.02 -0.92
CA VAL A 87 6.18 3.49 0.15
C VAL A 87 7.61 3.46 -0.37
N ASP A 88 8.29 4.60 -0.35
CA ASP A 88 9.65 4.73 -0.88
C ASP A 88 10.58 3.68 -0.26
N ALA A 89 11.47 3.10 -1.08
CA ALA A 89 12.42 2.11 -0.60
C ALA A 89 13.40 2.65 0.45
N ASN A 90 13.67 3.95 0.42
CA ASN A 90 14.54 4.64 1.38
C ASN A 90 13.80 5.01 2.69
N SER A 91 12.47 4.93 2.72
CA SER A 91 11.72 5.14 3.96
C SER A 91 11.97 4.03 4.98
N PRO A 92 11.89 4.36 6.28
CA PRO A 92 11.86 3.34 7.33
C PRO A 92 10.80 2.26 7.05
N GLU A 93 11.19 1.00 7.22
CA GLU A 93 10.33 -0.16 6.97
C GLU A 93 9.07 -0.17 7.85
N GLU A 94 9.17 0.41 9.05
CA GLU A 94 8.06 0.59 9.99
C GLU A 94 6.86 1.32 9.36
N ILE A 95 7.10 2.29 8.47
CA ILE A 95 6.04 3.03 7.78
C ILE A 95 5.26 2.10 6.84
N PHE A 96 5.96 1.29 6.06
CA PHE A 96 5.33 0.29 5.19
C PHE A 96 4.53 -0.71 6.03
N CYS A 97 5.13 -1.25 7.09
CA CYS A 97 4.48 -2.24 7.93
C CYS A 97 3.26 -1.69 8.65
N TYR A 98 3.32 -0.45 9.11
CA TYR A 98 2.19 0.23 9.72
C TYR A 98 1.02 0.39 8.72
N LEU A 99 1.28 0.98 7.54
CA LEU A 99 0.23 1.19 6.53
C LEU A 99 -0.33 -0.15 6.03
N HIS A 100 0.52 -1.13 5.78
CA HIS A 100 0.12 -2.46 5.33
C HIS A 100 -0.68 -3.21 6.41
N GLY A 101 -0.28 -3.12 7.68
CA GLY A 101 -1.04 -3.70 8.78
C GLY A 101 -2.43 -3.05 8.93
N LYS A 102 -2.50 -1.73 8.76
CA LYS A 102 -3.75 -0.96 8.89
C LYS A 102 -4.71 -1.15 7.72
N TYR A 103 -4.21 -1.21 6.49
CA TYR A 103 -5.04 -1.15 5.28
C TYR A 103 -4.94 -2.36 4.35
N GLY A 104 -3.91 -3.21 4.49
CA GLY A 104 -3.65 -4.31 3.56
C GLY A 104 -4.69 -5.43 3.56
N HIS A 105 -5.64 -5.39 4.48
CA HIS A 105 -6.80 -6.30 4.51
C HIS A 105 -7.99 -5.80 3.67
N LEU A 106 -7.96 -4.54 3.20
CA LEU A 106 -9.05 -3.95 2.41
C LEU A 106 -8.87 -4.34 0.93
N PRO A 107 -9.92 -4.86 0.26
CA PRO A 107 -9.79 -5.48 -1.06
C PRO A 107 -9.48 -4.49 -2.20
N ASN A 108 -9.80 -3.21 -2.01
CA ASN A 108 -9.56 -2.13 -2.97
C ASN A 108 -8.33 -1.28 -2.62
N ILE A 109 -7.50 -1.73 -1.68
CA ILE A 109 -6.23 -1.10 -1.33
C ILE A 109 -5.09 -2.05 -1.69
N HIS A 110 -4.15 -1.55 -2.48
CA HIS A 110 -3.02 -2.30 -3.00
C HIS A 110 -1.71 -1.63 -2.59
N PHE A 111 -0.67 -2.44 -2.40
CA PHE A 111 0.67 -1.94 -2.10
C PHE A 111 1.61 -2.27 -3.26
N ALA A 112 2.11 -1.24 -3.91
CA ALA A 112 3.07 -1.35 -4.99
C ALA A 112 4.46 -1.78 -4.46
N PRO A 113 5.31 -2.40 -5.30
CA PRO A 113 6.71 -2.65 -4.97
C PRO A 113 7.42 -1.36 -4.53
N ARG A 114 8.21 -1.46 -3.45
CA ARG A 114 9.01 -0.34 -2.94
C ARG A 114 10.18 -0.07 -3.88
N ILE A 115 10.10 1.08 -4.56
CA ILE A 115 11.16 1.62 -5.43
C ILE A 115 11.68 2.91 -4.79
N ALA A 116 12.99 3.15 -4.86
CA ALA A 116 13.59 4.39 -4.38
C ALA A 116 13.20 5.55 -5.33
N SER A 117 12.54 6.57 -4.80
CA SER A 117 12.00 7.70 -5.56
C SER A 117 12.66 9.00 -5.13
N ALA A 118 13.97 9.08 -5.34
CA ALA A 118 14.73 10.29 -5.06
C ALA A 118 14.22 11.48 -5.88
N TRP A 119 14.26 12.67 -5.29
CA TRP A 119 13.75 13.89 -5.91
C TRP A 119 14.40 14.17 -7.27
N GLY A 120 13.59 14.50 -8.27
CA GLY A 120 14.05 14.81 -9.62
C GLY A 120 14.57 13.61 -10.43
N THR A 121 14.37 12.37 -9.95
CA THR A 121 14.84 11.17 -10.64
C THR A 121 13.72 10.39 -11.32
N TRP A 122 14.09 9.49 -12.24
CA TRP A 122 13.17 8.54 -12.86
C TRP A 122 12.50 7.59 -11.85
N GLY A 123 13.03 7.48 -10.63
CA GLY A 123 12.46 6.66 -9.56
C GLY A 123 10.99 7.01 -9.28
N ILE A 124 10.62 8.29 -9.33
CA ILE A 124 9.23 8.76 -9.15
C ILE A 124 8.31 8.17 -10.21
N VAL A 125 8.68 8.32 -11.49
CA VAL A 125 7.90 7.79 -12.62
C VAL A 125 7.83 6.27 -12.57
N GLN A 126 8.94 5.62 -12.20
CA GLN A 126 8.99 4.17 -12.09
C GLN A 126 8.09 3.65 -10.96
N SER A 127 8.04 4.35 -9.81
CA SER A 127 7.13 4.00 -8.71
C SER A 127 5.66 4.08 -9.10
N GLU A 128 5.27 5.17 -9.77
CA GLU A 128 3.89 5.34 -10.23
C GLU A 128 3.51 4.31 -11.30
N ARG A 129 4.40 4.10 -12.29
CA ARG A 129 4.17 3.12 -13.36
C ARG A 129 3.96 1.72 -12.80
N THR A 130 4.75 1.32 -11.81
CA THR A 130 4.64 -0.02 -11.21
C THR A 130 3.37 -0.19 -10.36
N GLY A 131 2.75 0.91 -9.91
CA GLY A 131 1.45 0.86 -9.24
C GLY A 131 0.27 0.68 -10.19
N LEU A 132 0.41 1.07 -11.46
CA LEU A 132 -0.66 1.07 -12.45
C LEU A 132 -0.77 -0.23 -13.28
N TYR A 133 0.21 -1.14 -13.17
CA TYR A 133 0.30 -2.41 -13.90
C TYR A 133 0.46 -3.59 -12.97
#